data_AF-A0A199AR65-F1
#
_entry.id   AF-A0A199AR65-F1
#
_cell.length_a   1.000
_cell.length_b   1.000
_cell.length_c   1.000
_cell.angle_alpha   90.00
_cell.angle_beta   90.00
_cell.angle_gamma   90.00
#
_symmetry.space_group_name_H-M   'P 1'
#
loop_
_entity.id
_entity.type
_entity.pdbx_description
1 polymer ?
#
loop_
_entity_poly.entity_id
_entity_poly.type
_entity_poly.pdbx_seq_one_letter_code
_entity_poly.pdbx_strand_id
1 'polypeptide(L)'
;MTPRGAPDLADRARGLLGEARAAGAAVDSAAAELFRLGGEVARAGTRAEAARSGAHVAAERDLVSGLLDELDVIARVADRLVAELDRADGGGRGAADGGAGPRATLVSVRRVIEAADSRGREGMWLGELATDRVRDFAEFELLYSRASQHLDRGRWDAADAVLPRLVALDRALVSTEIGAMLDELKFRLMISRG
;
A
#
# COMPACT_ATOMS: atom_id res chain seq x y z
N MET A 1 48.52 -17.55 -13.83
CA MET A 1 47.16 -17.87 -13.36
C MET A 1 46.58 -16.60 -12.75
N THR A 2 45.73 -15.89 -13.49
CA THR A 2 44.96 -14.75 -12.97
C THR A 2 43.96 -15.26 -11.93
N PRO A 3 43.70 -14.51 -10.84
CA PRO A 3 42.76 -14.93 -9.81
C PRO A 3 41.36 -14.95 -10.41
N ARG A 4 40.81 -16.15 -10.61
CA ARG A 4 39.50 -16.41 -11.24
C ARG A 4 38.28 -15.90 -10.44
N GLY A 5 38.46 -15.24 -9.29
CA GLY A 5 37.37 -14.88 -8.37
C GLY A 5 36.93 -13.41 -8.36
N ALA A 6 37.81 -12.45 -8.65
CA ALA A 6 37.46 -11.02 -8.57
C ALA A 6 36.55 -10.52 -9.73
N PRO A 7 36.75 -10.95 -11.00
CA PRO A 7 35.86 -10.56 -12.10
C PRO A 7 34.43 -11.08 -11.90
N ASP A 8 34.29 -12.31 -11.38
CA ASP A 8 33.01 -12.98 -11.15
C ASP A 8 32.15 -12.25 -10.09
N LEU A 9 32.76 -11.84 -8.97
CA LEU A 9 32.04 -11.09 -7.92
C LEU A 9 31.61 -9.69 -8.38
N ALA A 10 32.43 -9.03 -9.22
CA ALA A 10 32.08 -7.74 -9.80
C ALA A 10 30.92 -7.86 -10.81
N ASP A 11 30.92 -8.89 -11.64
CA ASP A 11 29.82 -9.18 -12.57
C ASP A 11 28.53 -9.52 -11.82
N ARG A 12 28.59 -10.37 -10.79
CA ARG A 12 27.43 -10.73 -9.94
C ARG A 12 26.86 -9.51 -9.20
N ALA A 13 27.72 -8.65 -8.64
CA ALA A 13 27.27 -7.43 -7.98
C ALA A 13 26.58 -6.46 -8.97
N ARG A 14 27.10 -6.34 -10.20
CA ARG A 14 26.47 -5.52 -11.26
C ARG A 14 25.14 -6.11 -11.72
N GLY A 15 25.05 -7.43 -11.87
CA GLY A 15 23.80 -8.12 -12.17
C GLY A 15 22.73 -7.84 -11.12
N LEU A 16 23.08 -8.01 -9.85
CA LEU A 16 22.17 -7.75 -8.73
C LEU A 16 21.74 -6.28 -8.64
N LEU A 17 22.61 -5.33 -8.99
CA LEU A 17 22.23 -3.92 -9.11
C LEU A 17 21.23 -3.68 -10.25
N GLY A 18 21.34 -4.42 -11.36
CA GLY A 18 20.35 -4.41 -12.42
C GLY A 18 18.99 -4.91 -11.94
N GLU A 19 18.97 -6.06 -11.26
CA GLU A 19 17.76 -6.64 -10.66
C GLU A 19 17.12 -5.69 -9.64
N ALA A 20 17.89 -5.16 -8.69
CA ALA A 20 17.41 -4.22 -7.69
C ALA A 20 16.79 -2.96 -8.30
N ARG A 21 17.38 -2.42 -9.38
CA ARG A 21 16.85 -1.26 -10.09
C ARG A 21 15.55 -1.58 -10.83
N ALA A 22 15.47 -2.76 -11.46
CA ALA A 22 14.26 -3.19 -12.14
C ALA A 22 13.11 -3.39 -11.15
N ALA A 23 13.35 -4.12 -10.05
CA ALA A 23 12.38 -4.30 -8.98
C ALA A 23 11.98 -2.97 -8.32
N GLY A 24 12.95 -2.09 -8.05
CA GLY A 24 12.67 -0.76 -7.51
C GLY A 24 11.80 0.10 -8.42
N ALA A 25 12.06 0.09 -9.74
CA ALA A 25 11.22 0.81 -10.70
C ALA A 25 9.79 0.22 -10.80
N ALA A 26 9.65 -1.10 -10.66
CA ALA A 26 8.34 -1.75 -10.61
C ALA A 26 7.56 -1.34 -9.36
N VAL A 27 8.21 -1.31 -8.18
CA VAL A 27 7.60 -0.80 -6.94
C VAL A 27 7.16 0.65 -7.09
N ASP A 28 8.00 1.49 -7.70
CA ASP A 28 7.66 2.90 -7.93
C ASP A 28 6.43 3.07 -8.81
N SER A 29 6.33 2.27 -9.87
CA SER A 29 5.18 2.27 -10.77
C SER A 29 3.90 1.84 -10.04
N ALA A 30 3.97 0.74 -9.29
CA ALA A 30 2.82 0.21 -8.57
C ALA A 30 2.39 1.13 -7.40
N ALA A 31 3.34 1.74 -6.69
CA ALA A 31 3.04 2.73 -5.65
C ALA A 31 2.39 4.00 -6.23
N ALA A 32 2.84 4.47 -7.40
CA ALA A 32 2.21 5.59 -8.09
C ALA A 32 0.78 5.27 -8.54
N GLU A 33 0.53 4.04 -8.98
CA GLU A 33 -0.80 3.56 -9.33
C GLU A 33 -1.72 3.47 -8.10
N LEU A 34 -1.23 2.95 -6.97
CA LEU A 34 -1.96 2.98 -5.70
C LEU A 34 -2.28 4.39 -5.23
N PHE A 35 -1.36 5.35 -5.38
CA PHE A 35 -1.63 6.74 -5.08
C PHE A 35 -2.76 7.31 -5.95
N ARG A 36 -2.72 7.03 -7.26
CA ARG A 36 -3.74 7.45 -8.22
C ARG A 36 -5.11 6.89 -7.83
N LEU A 37 -5.19 5.59 -7.59
CA LEU A 37 -6.42 4.90 -7.21
C LEU A 37 -6.96 5.32 -5.85
N GLY A 38 -6.07 5.46 -4.86
CA GLY A 38 -6.43 5.97 -3.55
C GLY A 38 -7.03 7.37 -3.64
N GLY A 39 -6.49 8.21 -4.53
CA GLY A 39 -7.07 9.52 -4.84
C GLY A 39 -8.45 9.46 -5.50
N GLU A 40 -8.73 8.48 -6.37
CA GLU A 40 -10.07 8.28 -6.93
C GLU A 40 -11.07 7.87 -5.85
N VAL A 41 -10.70 6.90 -5.00
CA VAL A 41 -11.53 6.43 -3.89
C VAL A 41 -11.76 7.55 -2.86
N ALA A 42 -10.75 8.36 -2.57
CA ALA A 42 -10.86 9.50 -1.66
C ALA A 42 -11.86 10.55 -2.16
N ARG A 43 -11.93 10.77 -3.48
CA ARG A 43 -12.86 11.74 -4.08
C ARG A 43 -14.25 11.16 -4.35
N ALA A 44 -14.45 9.85 -4.20
CA ALA A 44 -15.75 9.22 -4.39
C ALA A 44 -16.77 9.80 -3.39
N GLY A 45 -17.93 10.19 -3.93
CA GLY A 45 -19.08 10.64 -3.17
C GLY A 45 -20.00 9.49 -2.77
N THR A 46 -19.91 8.35 -3.47
CA THR A 46 -20.79 7.20 -3.26
C THR A 46 -20.01 5.89 -3.16
N ARG A 47 -20.65 4.85 -2.62
CA ARG A 47 -20.09 3.51 -2.61
C ARG A 47 -19.82 3.00 -4.02
N ALA A 48 -20.75 3.20 -4.95
CA ALA A 48 -20.60 2.71 -6.31
C ALA A 48 -19.37 3.32 -6.98
N GLU A 49 -19.13 4.62 -6.75
CA GLU A 49 -17.95 5.30 -7.25
C GLU A 49 -16.66 4.78 -6.61
N ALA A 50 -16.65 4.63 -5.28
CA ALA A 50 -15.50 4.11 -4.54
C ALA A 50 -15.17 2.66 -4.92
N ALA A 51 -16.20 1.84 -5.12
CA ALA A 51 -16.06 0.42 -5.45
C ALA A 51 -15.53 0.17 -6.87
N ARG A 52 -15.67 1.12 -7.82
CA ARG A 52 -15.12 0.99 -9.17
C ARG A 52 -13.61 0.75 -9.15
N SER A 53 -12.90 1.43 -8.24
CA SER A 53 -11.45 1.34 -8.11
C SER A 53 -11.03 0.35 -7.01
N GLY A 54 -11.94 -0.11 -6.16
CA GLY A 54 -11.63 -0.95 -5.00
C GLY A 54 -10.99 -2.30 -5.35
N ALA A 55 -11.48 -3.00 -6.39
CA ALA A 55 -10.87 -4.25 -6.84
C ALA A 55 -9.46 -4.04 -7.40
N HIS A 56 -9.23 -2.91 -8.08
CA HIS A 56 -7.92 -2.56 -8.63
C HIS A 56 -6.94 -2.15 -7.52
N VAL A 57 -7.40 -1.40 -6.51
CA VAL A 57 -6.60 -1.12 -5.30
C VAL A 57 -6.14 -2.42 -4.63
N ALA A 58 -7.02 -3.40 -4.48
CA ALA A 58 -6.65 -4.68 -3.88
C ALA A 58 -5.57 -5.41 -4.72
N ALA A 59 -5.77 -5.50 -6.04
CA ALA A 59 -4.82 -6.14 -6.94
C ALA A 59 -3.44 -5.44 -6.94
N GLU A 60 -3.41 -4.12 -6.98
CA GLU A 60 -2.17 -3.35 -6.94
C GLU A 60 -1.46 -3.47 -5.59
N ARG A 61 -2.18 -3.59 -4.47
CA ARG A 61 -1.58 -3.89 -3.16
C ARG A 61 -0.92 -5.27 -3.14
N ASP A 62 -1.59 -6.28 -3.69
CA ASP A 62 -1.03 -7.63 -3.78
C ASP A 62 0.24 -7.64 -4.64
N LEU A 63 0.24 -6.86 -5.74
CA LEU A 63 1.43 -6.66 -6.57
C LEU A 63 2.57 -6.00 -5.80
N VAL A 64 2.31 -4.89 -5.10
CA VAL A 64 3.35 -4.21 -4.30
C VAL A 64 3.89 -5.15 -3.21
N SER A 65 3.03 -5.90 -2.54
CA SER A 65 3.46 -6.89 -1.54
C SER A 65 4.42 -7.92 -2.15
N GLY A 66 4.10 -8.48 -3.32
CA GLY A 66 4.98 -9.44 -4.00
C GLY A 66 6.32 -8.83 -4.45
N LEU A 67 6.31 -7.57 -4.88
CA LEU A 67 7.54 -6.86 -5.25
C LEU A 67 8.42 -6.54 -4.03
N LEU A 68 7.82 -6.25 -2.88
CA LEU A 68 8.56 -6.08 -1.62
C LEU A 68 9.21 -7.41 -1.18
N ASP A 69 8.50 -8.53 -1.33
CA ASP A 69 9.07 -9.86 -1.08
C ASP A 69 10.25 -10.17 -2.02
N GLU A 70 10.18 -9.73 -3.29
CA GLU A 70 11.29 -9.86 -4.25
C GLU A 70 12.51 -9.01 -3.83
N LEU A 71 12.29 -7.76 -3.40
CA LEU A 71 13.36 -6.91 -2.89
C LEU A 71 14.04 -7.51 -1.65
N ASP A 72 13.28 -8.17 -0.77
CA ASP A 72 13.81 -8.90 0.38
C ASP A 72 14.70 -10.07 -0.05
N VAL A 73 14.35 -10.78 -1.12
CA VAL A 73 15.21 -11.83 -1.70
C VAL A 73 16.50 -11.23 -2.24
N ILE A 74 16.43 -10.13 -3.00
CA ILE A 74 17.59 -9.41 -3.54
C ILE A 74 18.51 -8.94 -2.41
N ALA A 75 17.95 -8.42 -1.31
CA ALA A 75 18.71 -7.99 -0.13
C ALA A 75 19.52 -9.14 0.48
N ARG A 76 18.92 -10.32 0.64
CA ARG A 76 19.61 -11.52 1.15
C ARG A 76 20.73 -11.99 0.23
N VAL A 77 20.55 -11.87 -1.08
CA VAL A 77 21.61 -12.17 -2.07
C VAL A 77 22.74 -11.14 -1.95
N ALA A 78 22.43 -9.86 -1.78
CA ALA A 78 23.42 -8.81 -1.57
C ALA A 78 24.26 -9.08 -0.33
N ASP A 79 23.62 -9.45 0.79
CA ASP A 79 24.30 -9.78 2.05
C ASP A 79 25.24 -10.99 1.91
N ARG A 80 24.81 -12.00 1.15
CA ARG A 80 25.67 -13.15 0.83
C ARG A 80 26.90 -12.73 0.04
N LEU A 81 26.72 -11.88 -0.97
CA LEU A 81 27.83 -11.36 -1.79
C LEU A 81 28.79 -10.49 -0.96
N VAL A 82 28.28 -9.68 -0.03
CA VAL A 82 29.14 -8.92 0.92
C VAL A 82 30.01 -9.87 1.73
N ALA A 83 29.42 -10.93 2.29
CA ALA A 83 30.17 -11.92 3.05
C ALA A 83 31.19 -12.70 2.20
N GLU A 84 30.89 -12.98 0.92
CA GLU A 84 31.84 -13.57 -0.03
C GLU A 84 33.03 -12.63 -0.30
N LEU A 85 32.77 -11.33 -0.48
CA LEU A 85 33.81 -10.31 -0.63
C LEU A 85 34.70 -10.20 0.60
N ASP A 86 34.11 -10.12 1.79
CA ASP A 86 34.87 -10.01 3.04
C ASP A 86 35.79 -11.23 3.27
N ARG A 87 35.36 -12.44 2.86
CA ARG A 87 36.20 -13.65 2.88
C ARG A 87 37.33 -13.60 1.86
N ALA A 88 37.09 -13.04 0.68
CA ALA A 88 38.10 -12.90 -0.36
C ALA A 88 39.17 -11.85 -0.01
N ASP A 89 38.76 -10.72 0.59
CA ASP A 89 39.64 -9.63 1.00
C ASP A 89 40.54 -10.02 2.20
N GLY A 90 40.10 -10.96 3.05
CA GLY A 90 40.88 -11.52 4.16
C GLY A 90 42.11 -12.36 3.74
N GLY A 91 42.30 -12.60 2.44
CA GLY A 91 43.35 -13.47 1.88
C GLY A 91 44.61 -12.79 1.32
N GLY A 92 44.66 -11.46 1.20
CA GLY A 92 45.86 -10.79 0.69
C GLY A 92 45.67 -9.31 0.34
N ARG A 93 46.51 -8.45 0.91
CA ARG A 93 46.57 -7.02 0.58
C ARG A 93 46.92 -6.81 -0.89
N GLY A 94 46.10 -6.00 -1.56
CA GLY A 94 46.56 -5.18 -2.67
C GLY A 94 45.78 -5.35 -3.97
N ALA A 95 44.76 -4.52 -4.15
CA ALA A 95 44.55 -3.76 -5.38
C ALA A 95 43.52 -2.66 -5.07
N ALA A 96 44.02 -1.47 -4.73
CA ALA A 96 43.24 -0.26 -4.91
C ALA A 96 43.15 -0.05 -6.43
N ASP A 97 42.03 -0.44 -7.03
CA ASP A 97 41.76 -0.15 -8.43
C ASP A 97 40.51 0.72 -8.54
N GLY A 98 40.70 1.88 -9.16
CA GLY A 98 39.83 3.07 -9.12
C GLY A 98 38.55 2.97 -9.95
N GLY A 99 37.88 1.81 -9.96
CA GLY A 99 36.50 1.66 -10.41
C GLY A 99 35.53 1.60 -9.23
N ALA A 100 34.23 1.78 -9.46
CA ALA A 100 33.22 1.46 -8.43
C ALA A 100 33.29 -0.05 -8.12
N GLY A 101 34.10 -0.42 -7.13
CA GLY A 101 34.34 -1.82 -6.77
C GLY A 101 33.05 -2.54 -6.37
N PRO A 102 33.04 -3.88 -6.35
CA PRO A 102 31.86 -4.69 -6.03
C PRO A 102 31.20 -4.27 -4.71
N ARG A 103 31.98 -3.83 -3.71
CA ARG A 103 31.47 -3.28 -2.45
C ARG A 103 30.64 -2.01 -2.63
N ALA A 104 31.10 -1.05 -3.43
CA ALA A 104 30.36 0.19 -3.73
C ALA A 104 29.07 -0.11 -4.51
N THR A 105 29.12 -1.10 -5.41
CA THR A 105 27.93 -1.58 -6.14
C THR A 105 26.89 -2.17 -5.19
N LEU A 106 27.29 -3.02 -4.22
CA LEU A 106 26.36 -3.59 -3.23
C LEU A 106 25.80 -2.55 -2.25
N VAL A 107 26.57 -1.50 -1.91
CA VAL A 107 26.02 -0.33 -1.19
C VAL A 107 24.94 0.36 -2.02
N SER A 108 25.13 0.44 -3.35
CA SER A 108 24.13 1.02 -4.24
C SER A 108 22.88 0.14 -4.36
N VAL A 109 23.03 -1.19 -4.37
CA VAL A 109 21.91 -2.16 -4.28
C VAL A 109 21.07 -1.87 -3.03
N ARG A 110 21.71 -1.80 -1.85
CA ARG A 110 21.02 -1.52 -0.59
C ARG A 110 20.24 -0.21 -0.61
N ARG A 111 20.84 0.86 -1.13
CA ARG A 111 20.15 2.16 -1.26
C ARG A 111 18.91 2.09 -2.14
N VAL A 112 18.96 1.33 -3.24
CA VAL A 112 17.81 1.13 -4.12
C VAL A 112 16.71 0.37 -3.39
N ILE A 113 17.06 -0.71 -2.67
CA ILE A 113 16.11 -1.52 -1.90
C ILE A 113 15.45 -0.69 -0.80
N GLU A 114 16.22 0.04 0.00
CA GLU A 114 15.71 0.89 1.08
C GLU A 114 14.75 1.97 0.56
N ALA A 115 15.10 2.62 -0.55
CA ALA A 115 14.24 3.62 -1.17
C ALA A 115 12.95 3.00 -1.74
N ALA A 116 13.03 1.82 -2.35
CA ALA A 116 11.87 1.12 -2.88
C ALA A 116 10.96 0.58 -1.76
N ASP A 117 11.51 0.00 -0.69
CA ASP A 117 10.73 -0.48 0.48
C ASP A 117 9.93 0.65 1.11
N SER A 118 10.56 1.81 1.36
CA SER A 118 9.87 2.98 1.91
C SER A 118 8.68 3.42 1.05
N ARG A 119 8.86 3.47 -0.28
CA ARG A 119 7.81 3.89 -1.23
C ARG A 119 6.71 2.85 -1.38
N GLY A 120 7.08 1.57 -1.43
CA GLY A 120 6.12 0.46 -1.48
C GLY A 120 5.24 0.43 -0.23
N ARG A 121 5.81 0.62 0.96
CA ARG A 121 5.03 0.69 2.22
C ARG A 121 4.08 1.90 2.26
N GLU A 122 4.51 3.04 1.76
CA GLU A 122 3.63 4.22 1.63
C GLU A 122 2.46 3.94 0.67
N GLY A 123 2.72 3.35 -0.49
CA GLY A 123 1.69 2.91 -1.43
C GLY A 123 0.70 1.92 -0.80
N MET A 124 1.20 0.93 -0.08
CA MET A 124 0.38 -0.06 0.64
C MET A 124 -0.56 0.60 1.65
N TRP A 125 -0.06 1.56 2.44
CA TRP A 125 -0.85 2.31 3.40
C TRP A 125 -1.97 3.13 2.73
N LEU A 126 -1.68 3.77 1.59
CA LEU A 126 -2.71 4.48 0.81
C LEU A 126 -3.79 3.53 0.29
N GLY A 127 -3.39 2.35 -0.17
CA GLY A 127 -4.33 1.32 -0.59
C GLY A 127 -5.21 0.80 0.56
N GLU A 128 -4.67 0.72 1.78
CA GLU A 128 -5.45 0.37 2.98
C GLU A 128 -6.51 1.42 3.29
N LEU A 129 -6.13 2.69 3.31
CA LEU A 129 -7.08 3.79 3.51
C LEU A 129 -8.19 3.79 2.46
N ALA A 130 -7.85 3.52 1.20
CA ALA A 130 -8.84 3.39 0.13
C ALA A 130 -9.79 2.20 0.37
N THR A 131 -9.26 1.05 0.79
CA THR A 131 -10.05 -0.14 1.12
C THR A 131 -11.01 0.14 2.29
N ASP A 132 -10.52 0.79 3.35
CA ASP A 132 -11.31 1.17 4.51
C ASP A 132 -12.43 2.15 4.12
N ARG A 133 -12.15 3.13 3.26
CA ARG A 133 -13.17 4.05 2.77
C ARG A 133 -14.28 3.35 1.99
N VAL A 134 -13.96 2.37 1.14
CA VAL A 134 -14.97 1.54 0.46
C VAL A 134 -15.82 0.76 1.46
N ARG A 135 -15.19 0.22 2.52
CA ARG A 135 -15.88 -0.49 3.60
C ARG A 135 -16.82 0.43 4.37
N ASP A 136 -16.37 1.63 4.71
CA ASP A 136 -17.17 2.61 5.45
C ASP A 136 -18.43 3.03 4.68
N PHE A 137 -18.31 3.22 3.35
CA PHE A 137 -19.47 3.43 2.49
C PHE A 137 -20.45 2.24 2.54
N ALA A 138 -19.95 1.02 2.42
CA ALA A 138 -20.79 -0.18 2.48
C ALA A 138 -21.46 -0.36 3.85
N GLU A 139 -20.75 -0.04 4.93
CA GLU A 139 -21.31 -0.07 6.29
C GLU A 139 -22.42 0.97 6.45
N PHE A 140 -22.21 2.20 5.98
CA PHE A 140 -23.22 3.25 6.06
C PHE A 140 -24.51 2.83 5.36
N GLU A 141 -24.43 2.36 4.10
CA GLU A 141 -25.60 1.94 3.34
C GLU A 141 -26.38 0.81 4.03
N LEU A 142 -25.66 -0.16 4.61
CA LEU A 142 -26.27 -1.27 5.35
C LEU A 142 -27.01 -0.78 6.60
N LEU A 143 -26.35 0.07 7.40
CA LEU A 143 -26.91 0.61 8.63
C LEU A 143 -28.09 1.54 8.35
N TYR A 144 -28.00 2.38 7.30
CA TYR A 144 -29.09 3.25 6.86
C TYR A 144 -30.31 2.43 6.42
N SER A 145 -30.10 1.39 5.61
CA SER A 145 -31.17 0.50 5.16
C SER A 145 -31.84 -0.20 6.34
N ARG A 146 -31.05 -0.68 7.31
CA ARG A 146 -31.56 -1.30 8.54
C ARG A 146 -32.35 -0.30 9.39
N ALA A 147 -31.85 0.91 9.59
CA ALA A 147 -32.52 1.95 10.38
C ALA A 147 -33.85 2.35 9.73
N SER A 148 -33.87 2.58 8.42
CA SER A 148 -35.10 2.86 7.66
C SER A 148 -36.15 1.76 7.85
N GLN A 149 -35.73 0.50 7.75
CA GLN A 149 -36.59 -0.67 8.00
C GLN A 149 -37.08 -0.81 9.45
N HIS A 150 -36.38 -0.23 10.43
CA HIS A 150 -36.86 -0.15 11.81
C HIS A 150 -37.95 0.90 11.93
N LEU A 151 -37.78 2.07 11.30
CA LEU A 151 -38.79 3.13 11.27
C LEU A 151 -40.07 2.66 10.59
N ASP A 152 -39.97 1.99 9.44
CA ASP A 152 -41.13 1.48 8.71
C ASP A 152 -41.95 0.45 9.53
N ARG A 153 -41.29 -0.21 10.50
CA ARG A 153 -41.91 -1.18 11.41
C ARG A 153 -42.26 -0.59 12.79
N GLY A 154 -42.12 0.72 12.98
CA GLY A 154 -42.39 1.40 14.25
C GLY A 154 -41.43 1.03 15.40
N ARG A 155 -40.24 0.51 15.09
CA ARG A 155 -39.21 0.12 16.07
C ARG A 155 -38.24 1.28 16.33
N TRP A 156 -38.74 2.36 16.93
CA TRP A 156 -38.01 3.62 17.08
C TRP A 156 -36.68 3.48 17.83
N ASP A 157 -36.68 2.80 18.98
CA ASP A 157 -35.47 2.62 19.80
C ASP A 157 -34.37 1.85 19.06
N ALA A 158 -34.77 0.89 18.20
CA ALA A 158 -33.84 0.13 17.40
C ALA A 158 -33.24 0.96 16.24
N ALA A 159 -34.01 1.90 15.67
CA ALA A 159 -33.48 2.85 14.70
C ALA A 159 -32.52 3.86 15.38
N ASP A 160 -32.88 4.33 16.57
CA ASP A 160 -32.11 5.31 17.36
C ASP A 160 -30.75 4.74 17.78
N ALA A 161 -30.70 3.45 18.16
CA ALA A 161 -29.46 2.77 18.55
C ALA A 161 -28.38 2.74 17.44
N VAL A 162 -28.76 2.90 16.17
CA VAL A 162 -27.84 2.85 15.02
C VAL A 162 -27.30 4.25 14.67
N LEU A 163 -27.98 5.32 15.07
CA LEU A 163 -27.63 6.70 14.74
C LEU A 163 -26.18 7.10 15.10
N PRO A 164 -25.65 6.77 16.29
CA PRO A 164 -24.29 7.17 16.65
C PRO A 164 -23.24 6.66 15.66
N ARG A 165 -23.40 5.43 15.15
CA ARG A 165 -22.47 4.86 14.16
C ARG A 165 -22.64 5.52 12.79
N LEU A 166 -23.87 5.79 12.37
CA LEU A 166 -24.14 6.53 11.12
C LEU A 166 -23.53 7.94 11.15
N VAL A 167 -23.62 8.66 12.28
CA VAL A 167 -22.99 9.99 12.46
C VAL A 167 -21.46 9.90 12.41
N ALA A 168 -20.87 8.84 12.98
CA ALA A 168 -19.42 8.63 12.88
C ALA A 168 -18.98 8.37 11.44
N LEU A 169 -19.74 7.56 10.69
CA LEU A 169 -19.47 7.26 9.28
C LEU A 169 -19.64 8.49 8.38
N ASP A 170 -20.68 9.31 8.60
CA ASP A 170 -20.87 10.58 7.90
C ASP A 170 -19.65 11.51 8.02
N ARG A 171 -19.13 11.67 9.24
CA ARG A 171 -17.91 12.47 9.50
C ARG A 171 -16.65 11.90 8.85
N ALA A 172 -16.55 10.57 8.74
CA ALA A 172 -15.41 9.91 8.11
C ALA A 172 -15.48 9.98 6.58
N LEU A 173 -16.68 9.80 6.02
CA LEU A 173 -16.90 9.78 4.58
C LEU A 173 -16.89 11.17 3.97
N VAL A 174 -17.38 12.19 4.69
CA VAL A 174 -17.49 13.59 4.23
C VAL A 174 -18.16 13.65 2.84
N SER A 175 -19.24 12.89 2.68
CA SER A 175 -20.01 12.82 1.43
C SER A 175 -21.32 13.58 1.60
N THR A 176 -21.61 14.48 0.65
CA THR A 176 -22.86 15.25 0.61
C THR A 176 -24.09 14.35 0.54
N GLU A 177 -24.01 13.25 -0.21
CA GLU A 177 -25.13 12.30 -0.35
C GLU A 177 -25.38 11.56 0.97
N ILE A 178 -24.32 11.09 1.62
CA ILE A 178 -24.37 10.42 2.92
C ILE A 178 -24.96 11.35 3.99
N GLY A 179 -24.53 12.61 4.00
CA GLY A 179 -25.08 13.64 4.89
C GLY A 179 -26.58 13.87 4.66
N ALA A 180 -27.00 14.00 3.41
CA ALA A 180 -28.41 14.17 3.07
C ALA A 180 -29.27 12.96 3.47
N MET A 181 -28.78 11.74 3.24
CA MET A 181 -29.45 10.51 3.69
C MET A 181 -29.59 10.48 5.21
N LEU A 182 -28.53 10.82 5.95
CA LEU A 182 -28.57 10.83 7.40
C LEU A 182 -29.52 11.90 7.96
N ASP A 183 -29.58 13.07 7.34
CA ASP A 183 -30.49 14.14 7.76
C ASP A 183 -31.96 13.77 7.50
N GLU A 184 -32.28 13.11 6.38
CA GLU A 184 -33.59 12.54 6.13
C GLU A 184 -33.97 11.50 7.20
N LEU A 185 -33.05 10.60 7.57
CA LEU A 185 -33.30 9.61 8.61
C LEU A 185 -33.60 10.26 9.98
N LYS A 186 -32.83 11.28 10.36
CA LYS A 186 -33.05 12.05 11.60
C LYS A 186 -34.41 12.75 11.57
N PHE A 187 -34.78 13.35 10.43
CA PHE A 187 -36.06 14.02 10.26
C PHE A 187 -37.24 13.05 10.44
N ARG A 188 -37.18 11.88 9.79
CA ARG A 188 -38.19 10.83 9.95
C ARG A 188 -38.32 10.36 11.41
N LEU A 189 -37.21 10.18 12.11
CA LEU A 189 -37.19 9.83 13.54
C LEU A 189 -37.87 10.89 14.42
N MET A 190 -37.65 12.17 14.14
CA MET A 190 -38.29 13.26 14.87
C MET A 190 -39.80 13.28 14.63
N ILE A 191 -40.24 13.18 13.37
CA ILE A 191 -41.68 13.19 13.04
C ILE A 191 -42.40 11.99 13.63
N SER A 192 -41.83 10.80 13.54
CA SER A 192 -42.52 9.59 14.00
C SER A 192 -42.63 9.47 15.53
N ARG A 193 -41.94 10.32 16.28
CA ARG A 193 -42.05 10.41 17.75
C ARG A 193 -43.03 11.51 18.21
N GLY A 194 -43.37 12.46 17.35
CA GLY A 194 -44.32 13.54 17.63
C GLY A 194 -45.75 13.15 17.31
#